data_AF-A0A355DSN6-F1
#
_entry.id   AF-A0A355DSN6-F1
#
_cell.length_a   1.000
_cell.length_b   1.000
_cell.length_c   1.000
_cell.angle_alpha   90.00
_cell.angle_beta   90.00
_cell.angle_gamma   90.00
#
_symmetry.space_group_name_H-M   'P 1'
#
loop_
_entity.id
_entity.type
_entity.pdbx_description
1 polymer ?
#
loop_
_entity_poly.entity_id
_entity_poly.type
_entity_poly.pdbx_seq_one_letter_code
_entity_poly.pdbx_strand_id
1 'polypeptide(L)'
;MTATLEKPTATPTPKLPPSKHEFAEVIHRLEAGGAMIPDSPENLMQIIGIWKAYAVPMDFYWRDLLYIGERVFLNPLPFFKYFLPKEYLELHNHYAGDDADLRIWRGEATAHPELLEFIEKGETGKMPKLFHHL
;
A
#
# COMPACT_ATOMS: atom_id res chain seq x y z
N MET A 1 9.84 -30.23 -5.22
CA MET A 1 10.72 -29.94 -6.37
C MET A 1 11.01 -28.45 -6.33
N THR A 2 12.17 -28.06 -5.81
CA THR A 2 12.55 -26.65 -5.65
C THR A 2 13.21 -26.20 -6.95
N ALA A 3 12.54 -25.35 -7.72
CA ALA A 3 13.09 -24.80 -8.94
C ALA A 3 14.13 -23.73 -8.59
N THR A 4 15.40 -24.06 -8.74
CA THR A 4 16.51 -23.10 -8.68
C THR A 4 16.43 -22.23 -9.93
N LEU A 5 16.02 -20.97 -9.78
CA LEU A 5 16.06 -19.99 -10.88
C LEU A 5 17.52 -19.63 -11.14
N GLU A 6 18.14 -20.24 -12.14
CA GLU A 6 19.46 -19.83 -12.62
C GLU A 6 19.37 -18.44 -13.26
N LYS A 7 20.10 -17.48 -12.68
CA LYS A 7 20.22 -16.12 -13.20
C LYS A 7 21.00 -16.17 -14.53
N PRO A 8 20.47 -15.64 -15.65
CA PRO A 8 21.15 -15.73 -16.94
C PRO A 8 22.54 -15.08 -16.90
N THR A 9 23.58 -15.85 -17.22
CA THR A 9 25.00 -15.44 -17.13
C THR A 9 25.51 -14.70 -18.38
N ALA A 10 24.64 -14.41 -19.36
CA ALA A 10 25.03 -13.70 -20.56
C ALA A 10 25.07 -12.19 -20.29
N THR A 11 26.25 -11.58 -20.27
CA THR A 11 26.39 -10.12 -20.28
C THR A 11 25.86 -9.61 -21.63
N PRO A 12 24.72 -8.92 -21.69
CA PRO A 12 24.16 -8.48 -22.95
C PRO A 12 25.07 -7.40 -23.55
N THR A 13 25.43 -7.56 -24.82
CA THR A 13 26.14 -6.52 -25.56
C THR A 13 25.24 -5.29 -25.67
N PRO A 14 25.68 -4.08 -25.26
CA PRO A 14 24.82 -2.91 -25.28
C PRO A 14 24.36 -2.58 -26.70
N LYS A 15 23.05 -2.54 -26.92
CA LYS A 15 22.41 -2.24 -28.22
C LYS A 15 22.41 -0.74 -28.55
N LEU A 16 22.65 0.10 -27.54
CA LEU A 16 22.61 1.56 -27.61
C LEU A 16 23.95 2.12 -27.11
N PRO A 17 24.39 3.29 -27.60
CA PRO A 17 25.54 3.98 -27.03
C PRO A 17 25.27 4.35 -25.56
N PRO A 18 26.29 4.39 -24.68
CA PRO A 18 26.11 4.76 -23.29
C PRO A 18 25.44 6.14 -23.14
N SER A 19 24.48 6.23 -22.22
CA SER A 19 23.84 7.49 -21.87
C SER A 19 24.87 8.49 -21.32
N LYS A 20 24.74 9.76 -21.70
CA LYS A 20 25.54 10.88 -21.17
C LYS A 20 24.85 11.59 -19.98
N HIS A 21 23.71 11.08 -19.54
CA HIS A 21 22.94 11.65 -18.43
C HIS A 21 23.67 11.44 -17.10
N GLU A 22 23.46 12.31 -16.11
CA GLU A 22 24.04 12.15 -14.76
C GLU A 22 23.62 10.83 -14.08
N PHE A 23 22.43 10.32 -14.43
CA PHE A 23 21.90 9.02 -13.98
C PHE A 23 22.07 7.90 -15.02
N ALA A 24 23.14 7.95 -15.84
CA ALA A 24 23.39 6.95 -16.88
C ALA A 24 23.34 5.50 -16.37
N GLU A 25 23.78 5.26 -15.12
CA GLU A 25 23.73 3.93 -14.51
C GLU A 25 22.30 3.41 -14.32
N VAL A 26 21.39 4.27 -13.83
CA VAL A 26 19.97 3.94 -13.64
C VAL A 26 19.30 3.73 -14.99
N ILE A 27 19.59 4.58 -15.97
CA ILE A 27 19.04 4.47 -17.33
C ILE A 27 19.45 3.14 -17.95
N HIS A 28 20.75 2.82 -17.94
CA HIS A 28 21.25 1.57 -18.50
C HIS A 28 20.63 0.35 -17.81
N ARG A 29 20.41 0.42 -16.49
CA ARG A 29 19.74 -0.64 -15.73
C ARG A 29 18.28 -0.81 -16.16
N LEU A 30 17.52 0.27 -16.31
CA LEU A 30 16.13 0.25 -16.76
C LEU A 30 16.02 -0.25 -18.21
N GLU A 31 16.90 0.21 -19.11
CA GLU A 31 16.97 -0.25 -20.51
C GLU A 31 17.28 -1.74 -20.63
N ALA A 32 18.05 -2.29 -19.68
CA ALA A 32 18.32 -3.72 -19.57
C ALA A 32 17.16 -4.53 -18.92
N GLY A 33 16.03 -3.88 -18.59
CA GLY A 33 14.89 -4.50 -17.91
C GLY A 33 15.08 -4.71 -16.41
N GLY A 34 16.08 -4.07 -15.80
CA GLY A 34 16.30 -4.04 -14.37
C GLY A 34 15.39 -3.05 -13.64
N ALA A 35 15.47 -3.05 -12.30
CA ALA A 35 14.67 -2.17 -11.45
C ALA A 35 15.28 -0.77 -11.29
N MET A 36 14.45 0.21 -10.89
CA MET A 36 14.89 1.59 -10.62
C MET A 36 15.95 1.67 -9.51
N ILE A 37 15.89 0.76 -8.54
CA ILE A 37 16.83 0.63 -7.42
C ILE A 37 17.54 -0.73 -7.48
N PRO A 38 18.69 -0.91 -6.81
CA PRO A 38 19.43 -2.17 -6.86
C PRO A 38 18.57 -3.34 -6.36
N ASP A 39 18.57 -4.44 -7.11
CA ASP A 39 17.85 -5.66 -6.75
C ASP A 39 18.71 -6.51 -5.79
N SER A 40 18.66 -6.16 -4.50
CA SER A 40 19.31 -6.90 -3.42
C SER A 40 18.27 -7.48 -2.44
N PRO A 41 18.59 -8.58 -1.73
CA PRO A 41 17.70 -9.15 -0.72
C PRO A 41 17.30 -8.14 0.37
N GLU A 42 18.23 -7.27 0.78
CA GLU A 42 18.00 -6.25 1.80
C GLU A 42 16.99 -5.20 1.31
N ASN A 43 17.13 -4.73 0.06
CA ASN A 43 16.21 -3.77 -0.54
C ASN A 43 14.81 -4.39 -0.67
N LEU A 44 14.72 -5.63 -1.15
CA LEU A 44 13.46 -6.34 -1.29
C LEU A 44 12.72 -6.44 0.06
N MET A 45 13.43 -6.86 1.11
CA MET A 45 12.88 -6.97 2.47
C MET A 45 12.32 -5.62 2.96
N GLN A 46 13.09 -4.54 2.79
CA GLN A 46 12.67 -3.21 3.22
C GLN A 46 11.44 -2.72 2.46
N ILE A 47 11.43 -2.87 1.14
CA ILE A 47 10.31 -2.43 0.29
C ILE A 47 9.02 -3.15 0.66
N ILE A 48 9.06 -4.48 0.79
CA ILE A 48 7.89 -5.28 1.19
C ILE A 48 7.43 -4.90 2.59
N GLY A 49 8.36 -4.65 3.52
CA GLY A 49 8.04 -4.17 4.87
C GLY A 49 7.30 -2.83 4.84
N ILE A 50 7.79 -1.87 4.05
CA ILE A 50 7.14 -0.56 3.87
C ILE A 50 5.76 -0.73 3.22
N TRP A 51 5.63 -1.54 2.17
CA TRP A 51 4.33 -1.80 1.53
C TRP A 51 3.32 -2.37 2.51
N LYS A 52 3.70 -3.36 3.33
CA LYS A 52 2.80 -3.91 4.34
C LYS A 52 2.43 -2.89 5.42
N ALA A 53 3.41 -2.15 5.93
CA ALA A 53 3.19 -1.14 6.96
C ALA A 53 2.29 0.01 6.46
N TYR A 54 2.43 0.39 5.19
CA TYR A 54 1.67 1.48 4.57
C TYR A 54 0.28 1.06 4.08
N ALA A 55 0.09 -0.23 3.76
CA ALA A 55 -1.21 -0.76 3.35
C ALA A 55 -2.28 -0.58 4.45
N VAL A 56 -1.92 -0.71 5.73
CA VAL A 56 -2.84 -0.60 6.86
C VAL A 56 -3.44 0.81 7.01
N PRO A 57 -2.65 1.90 7.13
CA PRO A 57 -3.20 3.25 7.17
C PRO A 57 -3.86 3.65 5.84
N MET A 58 -3.35 3.17 4.69
CA MET A 58 -4.00 3.40 3.40
C MET A 58 -5.41 2.80 3.35
N ASP A 59 -5.64 1.66 3.99
CA ASP A 59 -6.97 1.05 4.11
C ASP A 59 -7.95 1.94 4.88
N PHE A 60 -7.49 2.64 5.92
CA PHE A 60 -8.31 3.65 6.58
C PHE A 60 -8.56 4.86 5.66
N TYR A 61 -7.52 5.34 4.98
CA TYR A 61 -7.61 6.56 4.18
C TYR A 61 -8.61 6.46 3.04
N TRP A 62 -8.64 5.37 2.28
CA TRP A 62 -9.61 5.28 1.17
C TRP A 62 -11.05 5.28 1.69
N ARG A 63 -11.31 4.63 2.83
CA ARG A 63 -12.64 4.60 3.48
C ARG A 63 -13.04 5.98 3.99
N ASP A 64 -12.12 6.68 4.62
CA ASP A 64 -12.35 8.02 5.16
C ASP A 64 -12.51 9.07 4.04
N LEU A 65 -11.71 8.98 2.98
CA LEU A 65 -11.87 9.84 1.80
C LEU A 65 -13.22 9.62 1.11
N LEU A 66 -13.68 8.37 1.02
CA LEU A 66 -14.99 8.05 0.49
C LEU A 66 -16.11 8.64 1.37
N TYR A 67 -16.02 8.44 2.69
CA TYR A 67 -16.94 9.02 3.66
C TYR A 67 -16.99 10.56 3.56
N ILE A 68 -15.83 11.21 3.52
CA ILE A 68 -15.73 12.66 3.39
C ILE A 68 -16.36 13.13 2.08
N GLY A 69 -16.07 12.44 0.97
CA GLY A 69 -16.63 12.75 -0.35
C GLY A 69 -18.14 12.60 -0.43
N GLU A 70 -18.72 11.60 0.21
CA GLU A 70 -20.15 11.28 0.11
C GLU A 70 -21.02 11.97 1.17
N ARG A 71 -20.48 12.21 2.38
CA ARG A 71 -21.29 12.61 3.55
C ARG A 71 -20.89 13.96 4.15
N VAL A 72 -19.63 14.36 4.01
CA VAL A 72 -19.09 15.56 4.68
C VAL A 72 -18.78 16.68 3.69
N PHE A 73 -18.83 16.40 2.38
CA PHE A 73 -18.51 17.35 1.34
C PHE A 73 -19.30 18.65 1.49
N LEU A 74 -18.59 19.78 1.52
CA LEU A 74 -19.13 21.14 1.71
C LEU A 74 -19.85 21.38 3.04
N ASN A 75 -19.71 20.51 4.04
CA ASN A 75 -20.19 20.80 5.39
C ASN A 75 -19.38 21.97 5.98
N PRO A 76 -20.02 23.12 6.32
CA PRO A 76 -19.31 24.29 6.83
C PRO A 76 -18.67 24.08 8.21
N LEU A 77 -19.12 23.07 8.97
CA LEU A 77 -18.63 22.77 10.32
C LEU A 77 -18.32 21.26 10.48
N PRO A 78 -17.25 20.76 9.85
CA PRO A 78 -16.96 19.33 9.76
C PRO A 78 -16.14 18.82 10.97
N PHE A 79 -16.61 19.09 12.21
CA PHE A 79 -15.87 18.80 13.45
C PHE A 79 -15.47 17.33 13.61
N PHE A 80 -16.30 16.41 13.12
CA PHE A 80 -16.11 14.95 13.26
C PHE A 80 -15.80 14.27 11.93
N LYS A 81 -15.18 14.99 10.98
CA LYS A 81 -14.92 14.47 9.63
C LYS A 81 -14.05 13.21 9.57
N TYR A 82 -13.23 12.96 10.59
CA TYR A 82 -12.37 11.76 10.70
C TYR A 82 -12.98 10.63 11.54
N PHE A 83 -14.22 10.81 12.01
CA PHE A 83 -14.92 9.80 12.80
C PHE A 83 -15.63 8.85 11.85
N LEU A 84 -14.85 7.95 11.25
CA LEU A 84 -15.34 7.00 10.26
C LEU A 84 -16.54 6.18 10.82
N PRO A 85 -17.73 6.26 10.18
CA PRO A 85 -18.87 5.45 10.57
C PRO A 85 -18.61 3.96 10.36
N LYS A 86 -19.34 3.12 11.10
CA LYS A 86 -19.14 1.67 11.08
C LYS A 86 -19.40 1.09 9.68
N GLU A 87 -20.44 1.58 9.01
CA GLU A 87 -20.81 1.16 7.66
C GLU A 87 -19.69 1.39 6.63
N TYR A 88 -18.88 2.46 6.78
CA TYR A 88 -17.73 2.71 5.91
C TYR A 88 -16.52 1.85 6.26
N LEU A 89 -16.35 1.52 7.55
CA LEU A 89 -15.31 0.59 7.99
C LEU A 89 -15.58 -0.86 7.54
N GLU A 90 -16.85 -1.22 7.39
CA GLU A 90 -17.30 -2.54 6.95
C GLU A 90 -17.49 -2.66 5.43
N LEU A 91 -17.28 -1.58 4.66
CA LEU A 91 -17.34 -1.66 3.20
C LEU A 91 -16.39 -2.73 2.67
N HIS A 92 -16.91 -3.60 1.82
CA HIS A 92 -16.11 -4.57 1.11
C HIS A 92 -15.25 -3.89 0.07
N ASN A 93 -13.99 -4.31 0.01
CA ASN A 93 -13.07 -3.82 -0.98
C ASN A 93 -13.35 -4.48 -2.34
N HIS A 94 -13.44 -3.66 -3.41
CA HIS A 94 -13.70 -4.12 -4.77
C HIS A 94 -12.61 -5.03 -5.38
N TYR A 95 -11.44 -5.17 -4.74
CA TYR A 95 -10.35 -6.02 -5.23
C TYR A 95 -9.90 -7.16 -4.28
N ALA A 96 -10.63 -7.39 -3.19
CA ALA A 96 -10.34 -8.43 -2.19
C ALA A 96 -11.59 -9.21 -1.78
N GLY A 97 -11.44 -10.49 -1.45
CA GLY A 97 -12.54 -11.38 -1.09
C GLY A 97 -13.27 -12.02 -2.28
N ASP A 98 -14.28 -12.82 -1.97
CA ASP A 98 -14.99 -13.66 -2.95
C ASP A 98 -15.95 -12.88 -3.85
N ASP A 99 -16.43 -11.74 -3.40
CA ASP A 99 -17.36 -10.87 -4.13
C ASP A 99 -16.66 -9.73 -4.90
N ALA A 100 -15.32 -9.68 -4.88
CA ALA A 100 -14.55 -8.64 -5.57
C ALA A 100 -14.67 -8.68 -7.10
N ASP A 101 -14.69 -7.49 -7.71
CA ASP A 101 -14.62 -7.27 -9.16
C ASP A 101 -13.31 -7.85 -9.73
N LEU A 102 -12.21 -7.69 -9.00
CA LEU A 102 -10.89 -8.19 -9.37
C LEU A 102 -10.18 -8.81 -8.16
N ARG A 103 -10.01 -10.13 -8.11
CA ARG A 103 -9.42 -10.84 -6.95
C ARG A 103 -7.88 -10.77 -6.93
N ILE A 104 -7.34 -9.56 -6.76
CA ILE A 104 -5.89 -9.30 -6.76
C ILE A 104 -5.30 -9.62 -5.37
N TRP A 105 -5.96 -9.15 -4.31
CA TRP A 105 -5.53 -9.42 -2.95
C TRP A 105 -6.11 -10.75 -2.45
N ARG A 106 -5.23 -11.66 -2.03
CA ARG A 106 -5.60 -12.99 -1.50
C ARG A 106 -5.88 -12.92 0.00
N GLY A 107 -6.78 -12.02 0.40
CA GLY A 107 -7.23 -11.85 1.77
C GLY A 107 -8.70 -11.50 1.85
N GLU A 108 -9.16 -11.15 3.04
CA GLU A 108 -10.55 -10.78 3.28
C GLU A 108 -10.92 -9.45 2.59
N ALA A 109 -12.20 -9.29 2.24
CA ALA A 109 -12.73 -8.04 1.67
C ALA A 109 -12.83 -6.89 2.70
N THR A 110 -12.77 -7.24 3.98
CA THR A 110 -12.96 -6.37 5.14
C THR A 110 -11.73 -5.51 5.41
N ALA A 111 -11.84 -4.57 6.34
CA ALA A 111 -10.70 -3.78 6.80
C ALA A 111 -9.60 -4.68 7.38
N HIS A 112 -8.35 -4.24 7.23
CA HIS A 112 -7.19 -4.97 7.75
C HIS A 112 -7.36 -5.28 9.25
N PRO A 113 -7.05 -6.50 9.71
CA PRO A 113 -7.15 -6.85 11.13
C PRO A 113 -6.35 -5.91 12.04
N GLU A 114 -5.18 -5.46 11.59
CA GLU A 114 -4.35 -4.51 12.35
C GLU A 114 -5.01 -3.13 12.46
N LEU A 115 -5.75 -2.71 11.44
CA LEU A 115 -6.53 -1.47 11.48
C LEU A 115 -7.69 -1.60 12.46
N LEU A 116 -8.40 -2.73 12.45
CA LEU A 116 -9.49 -2.99 13.38
C LEU A 116 -9.00 -3.03 14.83
N GLU A 117 -7.87 -3.69 15.08
CA GLU A 117 -7.23 -3.70 16.40
C GLU A 117 -6.83 -2.30 16.84
N PHE A 118 -6.23 -1.51 15.94
CA PHE A 118 -5.86 -0.13 16.22
C PHE A 118 -7.08 0.76 16.51
N ILE A 119 -8.19 0.61 15.77
CA ILE A 119 -9.43 1.36 16.02
C ILE A 119 -10.04 0.99 17.38
N GLU A 120 -9.93 -0.27 17.80
CA GLU A 120 -10.46 -0.72 19.09
C GLU A 120 -9.59 -0.24 20.27
N LYS A 121 -8.27 -0.39 20.17
CA LYS A 121 -7.34 -0.18 21.28
C LYS A 121 -6.72 1.21 21.29
N GLY A 122 -6.55 1.84 20.13
CA GLY A 122 -5.69 3.03 19.97
C GLY A 122 -4.23 2.75 20.31
N GLU A 123 -3.41 3.81 20.32
CA GLU A 123 -1.98 3.71 20.62
C GLU A 123 -1.70 3.54 22.12
N THR A 124 -2.42 4.26 22.97
CA THR A 124 -2.15 4.34 24.42
C THR A 124 -3.02 3.39 25.26
N GLY A 125 -4.12 2.87 24.70
CA GLY A 125 -5.04 1.98 25.39
C GLY A 125 -6.51 2.30 25.13
N LYS A 126 -7.40 1.35 25.44
CA LYS A 126 -8.82 1.41 25.05
C LYS A 126 -9.54 2.63 25.64
N MET A 127 -9.96 3.55 24.78
CA MET A 127 -10.68 4.78 25.12
C MET A 127 -11.70 5.15 24.02
N PRO A 128 -12.69 6.01 24.31
CA PRO A 128 -13.57 6.56 23.27
C PRO A 128 -12.79 7.25 22.15
N LYS A 129 -13.23 7.07 20.90
CA LYS A 129 -12.58 7.65 19.70
C LYS A 129 -12.25 9.13 19.84
N LEU A 130 -13.11 9.91 20.52
CA LEU A 130 -12.88 11.33 20.74
C LEU A 130 -11.56 11.60 21.48
N PHE A 131 -11.23 10.84 22.51
CA PHE A 131 -9.99 11.03 23.27
C PHE A 131 -8.75 10.56 22.53
N HIS A 132 -8.90 9.65 21.56
CA HIS A 132 -7.80 9.30 20.64
C HIS A 132 -7.48 10.42 19.64
N HIS A 133 -8.36 11.42 19.50
CA HIS A 133 -8.19 12.54 18.56
C HIS A 133 -7.81 13.88 19.26
N LEU A 134 -7.78 13.91 20.59
CA LEU A 134 -7.47 15.10 21.41
C LEU A 134 -6.09 14.97 22.05
#